data_AF-A0A7G5EC61-F1
#
_entry.id   AF-A0A7G5EC61-F1
#
_cell.length_a   1.000
_cell.length_b   1.000
_cell.length_c   1.000
_cell.angle_alpha   90.00
_cell.angle_beta   90.00
_cell.angle_gamma   90.00
#
_symmetry.space_group_name_H-M   'P 1'
#
loop_
_entity.id
_entity.type
_entity.pdbx_description
1 polymer ?
#
loop_
_entity_poly.entity_id
_entity_poly.type
_entity_poly.pdbx_seq_one_letter_code
_entity_poly.pdbx_strand_id
1 'polypeptide(L)'
;MPQITFHKNGQTFQGEVKTGANLVVRAGIKQFPFPHLAYQCGMGKCATCACKVLAGAEHLPAPNWKEKKQLGAHLDEGFRLVCQLWPEHDLELEQVPLTASPASQAAGTAPATPAV
;
A
#
# COMPACT_ATOMS: atom_id res chain seq x y z
N MET A 1 7.36 -15.31 -13.37
CA MET A 1 7.15 -15.02 -11.94
C MET A 1 7.55 -13.58 -11.76
N PRO A 2 6.65 -12.66 -11.39
CA PRO A 2 7.02 -11.26 -11.22
C PRO A 2 8.00 -11.07 -10.06
N GLN A 3 8.95 -10.18 -10.25
CA GLN A 3 9.90 -9.71 -9.24
C GLN A 3 9.25 -8.57 -8.45
N ILE A 4 9.20 -8.73 -7.13
CA ILE A 4 8.64 -7.72 -6.24
C ILE A 4 9.77 -7.09 -5.45
N THR A 5 9.91 -5.77 -5.58
CA THR A 5 10.83 -4.95 -4.79
C THR A 5 10.02 -4.25 -3.70
N PHE A 6 10.40 -4.44 -2.44
CA PHE A 6 9.71 -3.91 -1.27
C PHE A 6 10.65 -3.06 -0.43
N HIS A 7 10.33 -1.78 -0.27
CA HIS A 7 11.07 -0.83 0.54
C HIS A 7 10.40 -0.58 1.88
N LYS A 8 11.18 -0.63 2.95
CA LYS A 8 10.71 -0.30 4.30
C LYS A 8 11.84 0.18 5.18
N ASN A 9 11.62 1.31 5.86
CA ASN A 9 12.60 1.91 6.79
C ASN A 9 14.00 2.10 6.15
N GLY A 10 14.06 2.50 4.88
CA GLY A 10 15.32 2.67 4.14
C GLY A 10 16.01 1.37 3.72
N GLN A 11 15.40 0.20 3.95
CA GLN A 11 15.88 -1.08 3.48
C GLN A 11 15.08 -1.57 2.28
N THR A 12 15.75 -2.21 1.33
CA THR A 12 15.14 -2.80 0.13
C THR A 12 15.20 -4.32 0.22
N PHE A 13 14.06 -4.96 -0.01
CA PHE A 13 13.90 -6.41 -0.01
C PHE A 13 13.34 -6.84 -1.36
N GLN A 14 13.91 -7.87 -1.97
CA GLN A 14 13.48 -8.36 -3.27
C GLN A 14 13.11 -9.84 -3.19
N GLY A 15 12.07 -10.22 -3.92
CA GLY A 15 11.65 -11.61 -3.99
C GLY A 15 10.71 -11.89 -5.15
N GLU A 16 10.87 -13.08 -5.73
CA GLU A 16 9.95 -13.58 -6.73
C GLU A 16 8.65 -14.06 -6.08
N VAL A 17 7.53 -13.73 -6.72
CA VAL A 17 6.21 -14.23 -6.33
C VAL A 17 5.53 -14.90 -7.51
N LYS A 18 4.57 -15.77 -7.21
CA LYS A 18 3.72 -16.35 -8.26
C LYS A 18 2.86 -15.23 -8.86
N THR A 19 2.71 -15.22 -10.19
CA THR A 19 1.79 -14.32 -10.90
C THR A 19 0.39 -14.39 -10.29
N GLY A 20 -0.20 -13.24 -10.00
CA GLY A 20 -1.51 -13.14 -9.36
C GLY A 20 -1.51 -13.59 -7.90
N ALA A 21 -0.37 -13.65 -7.21
CA ALA A 21 -0.34 -13.94 -5.78
C ALA A 21 -0.65 -12.71 -4.94
N ASN A 22 -1.48 -12.88 -3.90
CA ASN A 22 -1.75 -11.81 -2.96
C ASN A 22 -0.61 -11.70 -1.94
N LEU A 23 0.08 -10.54 -1.92
CA LEU A 23 1.27 -10.34 -1.08
C LEU A 23 0.96 -10.39 0.43
N VAL A 24 -0.24 -9.97 0.86
CA VAL A 24 -0.63 -10.07 2.28
C VAL A 24 -0.89 -11.52 2.68
N VAL A 25 -1.53 -12.32 1.83
CA VAL A 25 -1.72 -13.75 2.07
C VAL A 25 -0.37 -14.46 2.16
N ARG A 26 0.56 -14.16 1.23
CA ARG A 26 1.94 -14.69 1.27
C ARG A 26 2.65 -14.34 2.57
N ALA A 27 2.57 -13.08 2.99
CA ALA A 27 3.15 -12.66 4.26
C ALA A 27 2.53 -13.41 5.46
N GLY A 28 1.22 -13.65 5.42
CA GLY A 28 0.48 -14.44 6.42
C GLY A 28 0.95 -15.88 6.56
N ILE A 29 1.40 -16.51 5.47
CA ILE A 29 1.99 -17.86 5.47
C ILE A 29 3.52 -17.85 5.57
N LYS A 30 4.10 -16.76 6.07
CA LYS A 30 5.55 -16.56 6.28
C LYS A 30 6.40 -16.68 5.01
N GLN A 31 5.82 -16.34 3.86
CA GLN A 31 6.55 -16.18 2.60
C GLN A 31 6.81 -14.70 2.31
N PHE A 32 7.77 -14.41 1.42
CA PHE A 32 8.03 -13.05 0.96
C PHE A 32 6.72 -12.34 0.58
N PRO A 33 6.44 -11.12 1.08
CA PRO A 33 7.36 -10.17 1.76
C PRO A 33 7.42 -10.23 3.31
N PHE A 34 7.04 -11.34 3.98
CA PHE A 34 7.27 -11.53 5.42
C PHE A 34 8.78 -11.52 5.76
N PRO A 35 9.20 -10.98 6.93
CA PRO A 35 8.43 -10.28 7.97
C PRO A 35 8.28 -8.78 7.73
N HIS A 36 8.64 -8.29 6.54
CA HIS A 36 8.81 -6.86 6.29
C HIS A 36 7.48 -6.15 6.07
N LEU A 37 6.52 -6.74 5.36
CA LEU A 37 5.21 -6.11 5.12
C LEU A 37 4.37 -6.04 6.40
N ALA A 38 3.95 -4.83 6.80
CA ALA A 38 2.93 -4.67 7.83
C ALA A 38 1.53 -4.86 7.22
N TYR A 39 0.71 -5.66 7.89
CA TYR A 39 -0.68 -5.91 7.53
C TYR A 39 -1.51 -6.23 8.78
N GLN A 40 -2.84 -6.16 8.66
CA GLN A 40 -3.74 -6.47 9.76
C GLN A 40 -4.96 -7.28 9.29
N CYS A 41 -5.86 -6.68 8.49
CA CYS A 41 -7.14 -7.34 8.16
C CYS A 41 -7.14 -8.21 6.88
N GLY A 42 -6.28 -7.94 5.90
CA GLY A 42 -6.26 -8.64 4.60
C GLY A 42 -7.51 -8.48 3.70
N MET A 43 -8.51 -7.69 4.10
CA MET A 43 -9.83 -7.63 3.44
C MET A 43 -10.20 -6.25 2.87
N GLY A 44 -9.29 -5.27 2.93
CA GLY A 44 -9.55 -3.88 2.56
C GLY A 44 -10.42 -3.11 3.56
N LYS A 45 -10.43 -3.53 4.83
CA LYS A 45 -11.16 -2.86 5.93
C LYS A 45 -10.28 -1.93 6.78
N CYS A 46 -8.95 -2.04 6.65
CA CYS A 46 -7.96 -1.19 7.31
C CYS A 46 -6.99 -0.64 6.26
N ALA A 47 -6.10 0.27 6.66
CA ALA A 47 -5.07 0.84 5.80
C ALA A 47 -3.63 0.45 6.20
N THR A 48 -3.45 -0.51 7.12
CA THR A 48 -2.13 -0.95 7.60
C THR A 48 -1.22 -1.50 6.50
N CYS A 49 -1.79 -2.17 5.50
CA CYS A 49 -1.05 -2.68 4.34
C CYS A 49 -0.94 -1.65 3.21
N ALA A 50 -1.21 -0.36 3.46
CA ALA A 50 -1.01 0.67 2.45
C ALA A 50 0.47 0.75 2.08
N CYS A 51 0.75 0.81 0.78
CA CYS A 51 2.08 1.01 0.23
C CYS A 51 1.99 1.98 -0.94
N LYS A 52 2.99 2.82 -1.12
CA LYS A 52 3.16 3.62 -2.32
C LYS A 52 3.72 2.75 -3.43
N VAL A 53 3.13 2.80 -4.61
CA VAL A 53 3.66 2.12 -5.79
C VAL A 53 4.71 3.04 -6.43
N LEU A 54 5.95 2.57 -6.50
CA LEU A 54 7.06 3.31 -7.11
C LEU A 54 7.23 2.97 -8.60
N ALA A 55 6.97 1.71 -8.97
CA ALA A 55 7.03 1.22 -10.35
C ALA A 55 6.02 0.08 -10.57
N GLY A 56 5.54 -0.09 -11.81
CA GLY A 56 4.58 -1.13 -12.20
C GLY A 56 3.11 -0.78 -11.93
N ALA A 57 2.80 0.49 -11.63
CA ALA A 57 1.43 0.96 -11.39
C ALA A 57 0.55 0.86 -12.64
N GLU A 58 1.13 1.00 -13.82
CA GLU A 58 0.47 0.90 -15.14
C GLU A 58 -0.12 -0.49 -15.41
N HIS A 59 0.41 -1.52 -14.78
CA HIS A 59 -0.07 -2.89 -14.90
C HIS A 59 -1.13 -3.25 -13.85
N LEU A 60 -1.38 -2.37 -12.88
CA LEU A 60 -2.36 -2.62 -11.84
C LEU A 60 -3.76 -2.18 -12.30
N PRO A 61 -4.82 -2.93 -11.93
CA PRO A 61 -6.17 -2.47 -12.17
C PRO A 61 -6.45 -1.17 -11.42
N ALA A 62 -7.44 -0.43 -11.92
CA ALA A 62 -7.93 0.78 -11.27
C ALA A 62 -8.30 0.54 -9.80
N PRO A 63 -8.09 1.51 -8.90
CA PRO A 63 -8.36 1.34 -7.48
C PRO A 63 -9.83 1.04 -7.23
N ASN A 64 -10.09 0.01 -6.42
CA ASN A 64 -11.45 -0.43 -6.13
C ASN A 64 -12.13 0.48 -5.09
N TRP A 65 -13.44 0.30 -4.88
CA TRP A 65 -14.20 1.15 -3.95
C TRP A 65 -13.70 1.08 -2.50
N LYS A 66 -13.12 -0.05 -2.07
CA LYS A 66 -12.56 -0.20 -0.72
C LYS A 66 -11.28 0.61 -0.59
N GLU A 67 -10.41 0.58 -1.60
CA GLU A 67 -9.22 1.42 -1.64
C GLU A 67 -9.61 2.89 -1.60
N LYS A 68 -10.59 3.31 -2.42
CA LYS A 68 -11.11 4.69 -2.40
C LYS A 68 -11.62 5.09 -1.02
N LYS A 69 -12.36 4.21 -0.35
CA LYS A 69 -12.88 4.46 0.99
C LYS A 69 -11.78 4.59 2.06
N GLN A 70 -10.73 3.76 1.99
CA GLN A 70 -9.71 3.70 3.04
C GLN A 70 -8.54 4.65 2.82
N LEU A 71 -8.18 4.94 1.57
CA LEU A 71 -7.03 5.77 1.22
C LEU A 71 -7.43 7.20 0.84
N GLY A 72 -8.62 7.43 0.28
CA GLY A 72 -9.05 8.76 -0.13
C GLY A 72 -8.01 9.44 -1.02
N ALA A 73 -7.59 10.64 -0.62
CA ALA A 73 -6.57 11.45 -1.33
C ALA A 73 -5.19 10.78 -1.42
N HIS A 74 -4.87 9.78 -0.60
CA HIS A 74 -3.61 9.04 -0.73
C HIS A 74 -3.56 8.21 -2.02
N LEU A 75 -4.71 7.87 -2.62
CA LEU A 75 -4.71 7.20 -3.93
C LEU A 75 -4.05 8.05 -5.01
N ASP A 76 -4.30 9.36 -4.98
CA ASP A 76 -3.74 10.32 -5.94
C ASP A 76 -2.22 10.46 -5.78
N GLU A 77 -1.68 10.15 -4.60
CA GLU A 77 -0.25 10.10 -4.32
C GLU A 77 0.41 8.77 -4.71
N GLY A 78 -0.36 7.83 -5.28
CA GLY A 78 0.10 6.51 -5.70
C GLY A 78 0.07 5.45 -4.60
N PHE A 79 -0.60 5.68 -3.47
CA PHE A 79 -0.81 4.63 -2.48
C PHE A 79 -1.85 3.63 -2.97
N ARG A 80 -1.60 2.36 -2.66
CA ARG A 80 -2.51 1.24 -2.94
C ARG A 80 -2.59 0.34 -1.71
N LEU A 81 -3.73 -0.35 -1.55
CA LEU A 81 -3.83 -1.36 -0.49
C LEU A 81 -3.28 -2.68 -1.02
N VAL A 82 -2.14 -3.12 -0.48
CA VAL A 82 -1.47 -4.35 -0.95
C VAL A 82 -2.38 -5.59 -0.84
N CYS A 83 -3.28 -5.63 0.15
CA CYS A 83 -4.27 -6.72 0.25
C CYS A 83 -5.29 -6.78 -0.89
N GLN A 84 -5.41 -5.72 -1.70
CA GLN A 84 -6.30 -5.61 -2.86
C GLN A 84 -5.53 -5.68 -4.19
N LEU A 85 -4.25 -6.03 -4.15
CA LEU A 85 -3.42 -6.18 -5.36
C LEU A 85 -3.15 -7.66 -5.66
N TRP A 86 -3.13 -7.97 -6.95
CA TRP A 86 -2.75 -9.26 -7.51
C TRP A 86 -1.72 -9.01 -8.63
N PRO A 87 -0.45 -8.74 -8.29
CA PRO A 87 0.57 -8.41 -9.28
C PRO A 87 0.76 -9.55 -10.29
N GLU A 88 0.61 -9.21 -11.56
CA GLU A 88 0.92 -10.09 -12.69
C GLU A 88 2.31 -9.81 -13.27
N HIS A 89 2.79 -8.57 -13.06
CA HIS A 89 4.05 -8.03 -13.54
C HIS A 89 4.90 -7.55 -12.35
N ASP A 90 6.15 -7.20 -12.64
CA ASP A 90 7.08 -6.69 -11.63
C ASP A 90 6.51 -5.43 -10.97
N LEU A 91 6.71 -5.34 -9.66
CA LEU A 91 6.10 -4.28 -8.86
C LEU A 91 7.08 -3.81 -7.80
N GLU A 92 7.23 -2.49 -7.70
CA GLU A 92 8.03 -1.85 -6.67
C GLU A 92 7.14 -1.08 -5.71
N LEU A 93 7.23 -1.45 -4.43
CA LEU A 93 6.36 -0.97 -3.37
C LEU A 93 7.19 -0.38 -2.24
N GLU A 94 6.72 0.72 -1.67
CA GLU A 94 7.29 1.29 -0.46
C GLU A 94 6.21 1.38 0.63
N GLN A 95 6.51 0.84 1.81
CA GLN A 95 5.63 0.98 2.97
C GLN A 95 6.14 2.07 3.92
N VAL A 96 5.50 3.23 3.84
CA VAL A 96 5.67 4.35 4.78
C VAL A 96 4.39 4.59 5.59
N PRO A 97 4.48 5.17 6.79
CA PRO A 97 3.32 5.61 7.54
C PRO A 97 2.47 6.58 6.70
N LEU A 98 1.14 6.39 6.65
CA LEU A 98 0.24 7.27 5.89
C LEU A 98 0.31 8.73 6.37
N THR A 99 0.61 8.95 7.66
CA THR A 99 0.82 10.27 8.26
C THR A 99 2.04 11.01 7.70
N ALA A 100 3.01 10.28 7.14
CA ALA A 100 4.19 10.86 6.50
C ALA A 100 3.90 11.32 5.06
N SER A 101 2.71 11.03 4.52
CA SER A 101 2.33 11.42 3.17
C SER A 101 1.76 12.85 3.13
N PRO A 102 2.07 13.66 2.11
CA PRO A 102 1.52 15.00 1.94
C PRO A 102 -0.01 15.08 2.08
N ALA A 103 -0.78 14.09 1.58
CA ALA A 103 -2.24 14.12 1.69
C ALA A 103 -2.77 13.96 3.13
N SER A 104 -1.99 13.37 4.05
CA SER A 104 -2.38 13.31 5.47
C SER A 104 -2.32 14.68 6.13
N GLN A 105 -1.54 15.62 5.59
CA GLN A 105 -1.45 16.98 6.11
C GLN A 105 -2.61 17.86 5.60
N ALA A 106 -3.14 17.55 4.40
CA ALA A 106 -4.30 18.25 3.84
C ALA A 106 -5.63 17.89 4.54
N ALA A 107 -5.72 16.71 5.18
CA ALA A 107 -6.94 16.25 5.86
C ALA A 107 -7.11 16.79 7.30
N GLY A 108 -6.14 17.55 7.82
CA GLY A 108 -6.07 17.95 9.24
C GLY A 108 -6.42 19.40 9.57
N THR A 109 -6.70 20.28 8.61
CA THR A 109 -7.01 21.69 8.89
C THR A 109 -8.53 21.90 9.03
N ALA A 110 -9.08 21.50 10.17
CA ALA A 110 -10.33 22.13 10.65
C ALA A 110 -9.98 23.56 11.08
N PRO A 111 -10.65 24.61 10.58
CA PRO A 111 -10.43 25.95 11.11
C PRO A 111 -10.97 25.98 12.54
N ALA A 112 -10.08 26.27 13.49
CA ALA A 112 -10.50 26.67 14.83
C ALA A 112 -11.27 28.00 14.69
N THR A 113 -12.59 27.95 14.80
CA THR A 113 -13.43 29.15 14.90
C THR A 113 -13.02 29.92 16.16
N PRO A 114 -12.57 31.19 16.07
CA PRO A 114 -12.40 32.00 17.26
C PRO A 114 -13.79 32.32 17.82
N ALA A 115 -13.97 32.05 19.12
CA ALA A 115 -15.16 32.44 19.86
C ALA A 115 -15.22 33.98 19.95
N VAL A 116 -16.39 34.55 19.65
CA VAL A 116 -16.78 35.93 19.98
C VAL A 116 -18.08 35.85 20.77
#